data_AF-A0A834LD15-F1
#
_entry.id   AF-A0A834LD15-F1
#
_cell.length_a   1.000
_cell.length_b   1.000
_cell.length_c   1.000
_cell.angle_alpha   90.00
_cell.angle_beta   90.00
_cell.angle_gamma   90.00
#
_symmetry.space_group_name_H-M   'P 1'
#
loop_
_entity.id
_entity.type
_entity.pdbx_description
1 polymer ?
#
loop_
_entity_poly.entity_id
_entity_poly.type
_entity_poly.pdbx_seq_one_letter_code
_entity_poly.pdbx_strand_id
1 'polypeptide(L)'
;MELFQKAKTVRLRSHHEKFLLAEEDQESVCQDRQGSIQRAKWTVEFVDGVDGVVRFRSCYGKYLTATDEQFLLGVTGRRVCQTLPRKLDSKVDWEPIRDGFQVRLKTRYGNYLRANGGLPPWRNSITHDIPHRHKDWILWEVDIVELRPEQPPPQLASPLPVRSDSLSESEPSSPSFHLRTPRSSKLESSDSVGGTSAKSEGRVIYYNVVEDDGKIEEGREEPSFLFKGHGLEELTAKLEEETGLEDVIVCSHNRLNGKLYPLRLDLPPNNATMHIVVVPSSSKVARDFAPEANTST
;
A
#
# COMPACT_ATOMS: atom_id res chain seq x y z
N MET A 1 -15.35 3.23 -15.30
CA MET A 1 -14.52 4.46 -15.27
C MET A 1 -14.14 4.85 -16.70
N GLU A 2 -14.90 5.73 -17.34
CA GLU A 2 -14.69 6.14 -18.74
C GLU A 2 -13.57 7.18 -18.92
N LEU A 3 -13.14 7.85 -17.84
CA LEU A 3 -12.28 9.02 -17.92
C LEU A 3 -10.94 8.76 -18.62
N PHE A 4 -10.34 7.59 -18.37
CA PHE A 4 -9.06 7.20 -18.95
C PHE A 4 -9.20 6.39 -20.23
N GLN A 5 -10.41 5.93 -20.61
CA GLN A 5 -10.61 5.02 -21.75
C GLN A 5 -10.16 5.64 -23.07
N LYS A 6 -10.37 6.96 -23.22
CA LYS A 6 -9.97 7.70 -24.42
C LYS A 6 -8.56 8.30 -24.30
N ALA A 7 -7.93 8.26 -23.13
CA ALA A 7 -6.66 8.91 -22.89
C ALA A 7 -5.47 7.95 -23.14
N LYS A 8 -4.55 8.36 -24.01
CA LYS A 8 -3.26 7.69 -24.17
C LYS A 8 -2.23 8.25 -23.20
N THR A 9 -2.18 9.58 -23.13
CA THR A 9 -1.23 10.32 -22.30
C THR A 9 -1.97 11.41 -21.53
N VAL A 10 -1.68 11.52 -20.23
CA VAL A 10 -2.31 12.49 -19.32
C VAL A 10 -1.27 13.31 -18.56
N ARG A 11 -1.71 14.42 -17.98
CA ARG A 11 -1.04 15.08 -16.85
C ARG A 11 -2.00 15.11 -15.68
N LEU A 12 -1.45 14.98 -14.48
CA LEU A 12 -2.24 15.01 -13.25
C LEU A 12 -1.92 16.30 -12.53
N ARG A 13 -2.91 17.18 -12.41
CA ARG A 13 -2.80 18.47 -11.72
C ARG A 13 -3.36 18.36 -10.32
N SER A 14 -2.54 18.64 -9.31
CA SER A 14 -2.93 18.62 -7.91
C SER A 14 -3.79 19.83 -7.54
N HIS A 15 -4.41 19.77 -6.37
CA HIS A 15 -5.09 20.90 -5.74
C HIS A 15 -4.20 22.15 -5.58
N HIS A 16 -2.87 22.00 -5.57
CA HIS A 16 -1.93 23.12 -5.48
C HIS A 16 -1.57 23.75 -6.83
N GLU A 17 -2.33 23.46 -7.89
CA GLU A 17 -2.08 23.92 -9.26
C GLU A 17 -0.69 23.52 -9.78
N LYS A 18 -0.22 22.34 -9.37
CA LYS A 18 1.05 21.75 -9.79
C LYS A 18 0.80 20.40 -10.43
N PHE A 19 1.67 20.01 -11.34
CA PHE A 19 1.58 18.75 -12.05
C PHE A 19 2.43 17.69 -11.35
N LEU A 20 2.02 16.42 -11.44
CA LEU A 20 2.85 15.28 -11.05
C LEU A 20 4.02 15.12 -12.03
N LEU A 21 5.24 15.19 -11.54
CA LEU A 21 6.47 15.07 -12.32
C LEU A 21 7.27 13.84 -11.92
N ALA A 22 7.83 13.16 -12.94
CA ALA A 22 8.91 12.20 -12.76
C ALA A 22 10.26 12.93 -12.67
N GLU A 23 11.05 12.66 -11.64
CA GLU A 23 12.38 13.27 -11.48
C GLU A 23 13.44 12.63 -12.37
N GLU A 24 14.51 13.38 -12.61
CA GLU A 24 15.64 12.98 -13.47
C GLU A 24 16.52 11.90 -12.86
N ASP A 25 16.45 11.72 -11.54
CA ASP A 25 17.04 10.59 -10.83
C ASP A 25 16.40 9.24 -11.22
N GLN A 26 15.29 9.29 -11.98
CA GLN A 26 14.48 8.15 -12.38
C GLN A 26 13.99 7.31 -11.20
N GLU A 27 13.91 7.87 -10.01
CA GLU A 27 13.46 7.19 -8.79
C GLU A 27 12.38 8.01 -8.12
N SER A 28 12.61 9.30 -7.93
CA SER A 28 11.70 10.18 -7.23
C SER A 28 10.58 10.69 -8.15
N VAL A 29 9.49 11.11 -7.50
CA VAL A 29 8.43 11.89 -8.12
C VAL A 29 8.12 13.10 -7.25
N CYS A 30 7.73 14.20 -7.87
CA CYS A 30 7.44 15.46 -7.19
C CYS A 30 6.23 16.15 -7.82
N GLN A 31 5.89 17.33 -7.33
CA GLN A 31 5.00 18.25 -8.02
C GLN A 31 5.64 19.61 -8.30
N ASP A 32 5.40 20.13 -9.50
CA ASP A 32 5.88 21.44 -9.96
C ASP A 32 4.86 22.12 -10.89
N ARG A 33 4.99 23.43 -11.10
CA ARG A 33 4.15 24.20 -12.04
C ARG A 33 4.50 23.91 -13.51
N GLN A 34 5.64 23.30 -13.80
CA GLN A 34 6.06 22.94 -15.15
C GLN A 34 5.23 21.81 -15.77
N GLY A 35 4.02 22.11 -16.25
CA GLY A 35 3.13 21.12 -16.87
C GLY A 35 3.41 20.79 -18.34
N SER A 36 4.27 21.54 -19.03
CA SER A 36 4.53 21.34 -20.47
C SER A 36 5.67 20.37 -20.77
N ILE A 37 6.52 20.08 -19.78
CA ILE A 37 7.69 19.22 -19.93
C ILE A 37 7.30 17.75 -20.06
N GLN A 38 8.18 16.95 -20.67
CA GLN A 38 7.91 15.51 -20.85
C GLN A 38 7.79 14.77 -19.52
N ARG A 39 8.51 15.22 -18.48
CA ARG A 39 8.47 14.68 -17.12
C ARG A 39 7.08 14.77 -16.46
N ALA A 40 6.22 15.68 -16.91
CA ALA A 40 4.86 15.84 -16.41
C ALA A 40 3.83 14.95 -17.14
N LYS A 41 4.24 14.27 -18.23
CA LYS A 41 3.37 13.43 -19.04
C LYS A 41 3.46 11.98 -18.60
N TRP A 42 2.30 11.38 -18.38
CA TRP A 42 2.15 9.99 -17.95
C TRP A 42 1.33 9.23 -18.97
N THR A 43 1.92 8.18 -19.53
CA THR A 43 1.22 7.25 -20.41
C THR A 43 0.31 6.36 -19.55
N VAL A 44 -0.94 6.22 -19.97
CA VAL A 44 -1.92 5.39 -19.27
C VAL A 44 -1.94 4.02 -19.90
N GLU A 45 -1.69 2.99 -19.10
CA GLU A 45 -1.77 1.58 -19.50
C GLU A 45 -2.88 0.88 -18.70
N PHE A 46 -3.70 0.06 -19.35
CA PHE A 46 -4.75 -0.71 -18.66
C PHE A 46 -4.20 -2.08 -18.26
N VAL A 47 -4.71 -2.60 -17.15
CA VAL A 47 -4.32 -3.94 -16.68
C VAL A 47 -5.25 -4.98 -17.32
N ASP A 48 -4.67 -5.92 -18.06
CA ASP A 48 -5.44 -6.99 -18.69
C ASP A 48 -6.19 -7.82 -17.64
N GLY A 49 -7.48 -8.05 -17.87
CA GLY A 49 -8.33 -8.87 -17.01
C GLY A 49 -8.78 -8.20 -15.70
N VAL A 50 -8.45 -6.93 -15.47
CA VAL A 50 -8.94 -6.18 -14.30
C VAL A 50 -9.56 -4.84 -14.75
N ASP A 51 -10.88 -4.78 -14.69
CA ASP A 51 -11.60 -3.55 -15.05
C ASP A 51 -11.36 -2.43 -14.04
N GLY A 52 -11.19 -1.21 -14.56
CA GLY A 52 -11.10 0.00 -13.75
C GLY A 52 -9.74 0.26 -13.09
N VAL A 53 -8.73 -0.57 -13.36
CA VAL A 53 -7.36 -0.35 -12.87
C VAL A 53 -6.46 0.12 -14.01
N VAL A 54 -5.64 1.12 -13.73
CA VAL A 54 -4.68 1.69 -14.67
C VAL A 54 -3.28 1.77 -14.05
N ARG A 55 -2.28 1.82 -14.92
CA ARG A 55 -0.88 2.08 -14.59
C ARG A 55 -0.43 3.35 -15.27
N PHE A 56 0.35 4.16 -14.56
CA PHE A 56 0.92 5.39 -15.09
C PHE A 56 2.40 5.19 -15.36
N ARG A 57 2.79 5.29 -16.63
CA ARG A 57 4.17 5.14 -17.08
C ARG A 57 4.81 6.50 -17.37
N SER A 58 5.95 6.77 -16.75
CA SER A 58 6.71 8.02 -16.91
C SER A 58 7.45 8.05 -18.26
N CYS A 59 7.98 9.22 -18.61
CA CYS A 59 8.85 9.40 -19.77
C CYS A 59 10.15 8.56 -19.72
N TYR A 60 10.52 8.03 -18.55
CA TYR A 60 11.67 7.13 -18.37
C TYR A 60 11.30 5.65 -18.52
N GLY A 61 10.04 5.35 -18.88
CA GLY A 61 9.55 3.99 -19.04
C GLY A 61 9.32 3.25 -17.71
N LYS A 62 9.29 3.97 -16.59
CA LYS A 62 9.04 3.44 -15.24
C LYS A 62 7.59 3.73 -14.83
N TYR A 63 7.08 3.00 -13.84
CA TYR A 63 5.70 3.12 -13.37
C TYR A 63 5.61 3.88 -12.06
N LEU A 64 4.56 4.69 -11.92
CA LEU A 64 4.19 5.32 -10.66
C LEU A 64 3.85 4.22 -9.64
N THR A 65 4.67 4.10 -8.60
CA THR A 65 4.68 2.99 -7.65
C THR A 65 4.40 3.48 -6.24
N ALA A 66 3.41 2.89 -5.60
CA ALA A 66 3.12 3.08 -4.17
C ALA A 66 3.98 2.12 -3.34
N THR A 67 4.92 2.64 -2.56
CA THR A 67 5.80 1.81 -1.72
C THR A 67 5.33 1.74 -0.28
N ASP A 68 5.81 0.75 0.45
CA ASP A 68 5.51 0.64 1.88
C ASP A 68 6.47 1.47 2.75
N GLU A 69 7.39 2.21 2.13
CA GLU A 69 8.39 3.04 2.81
C GLU A 69 7.74 4.32 3.34
N GLN A 70 8.02 4.67 4.59
CA GLN A 70 7.60 5.96 5.13
C GLN A 70 8.37 7.09 4.41
N PHE A 71 7.68 8.16 4.01
CA PHE A 71 8.34 9.25 3.28
C PHE A 71 9.26 10.10 4.20
N LEU A 72 8.71 10.58 5.30
CA LEU A 72 9.43 11.41 6.26
C LEU A 72 8.93 11.10 7.67
N LEU A 73 9.86 11.02 8.62
CA LEU A 73 9.55 10.74 10.02
C LEU A 73 8.72 11.88 10.62
N GLY A 74 7.67 11.55 11.38
CA GLY A 74 6.81 12.53 12.05
C GLY A 74 5.73 13.17 11.16
N VAL A 75 5.66 12.84 9.86
CA VAL A 75 4.55 13.22 8.98
C VAL A 75 3.87 11.99 8.40
N THR A 76 2.58 12.10 8.06
CA THR A 76 1.85 10.96 7.48
C THR A 76 2.21 10.75 6.02
N GLY A 77 1.91 9.55 5.50
CA GLY A 77 2.03 9.20 4.09
C GLY A 77 3.29 8.42 3.73
N ARG A 78 3.08 7.40 2.90
CA ARG A 78 4.15 6.54 2.38
C ARG A 78 4.64 7.04 1.03
N ARG A 79 5.89 6.72 0.71
CA ARG A 79 6.58 7.21 -0.46
C ARG A 79 5.91 6.69 -1.74
N VAL A 80 5.81 7.57 -2.72
CA VAL A 80 5.51 7.21 -4.10
C VAL A 80 6.77 7.50 -4.91
N CYS A 81 7.15 6.56 -5.77
CA CYS A 81 8.35 6.65 -6.58
C CYS A 81 8.06 6.11 -7.99
N GLN A 82 9.03 6.20 -8.90
CA GLN A 82 8.96 5.58 -10.20
C GLN A 82 9.87 4.35 -10.24
N THR A 83 9.30 3.17 -10.51
CA THR A 83 10.06 1.91 -10.54
C THR A 83 9.71 1.07 -11.77
N LEU A 84 10.59 0.15 -12.13
CA LEU A 84 10.32 -0.87 -13.14
C LEU A 84 10.53 -2.24 -12.51
N PRO A 85 9.51 -2.79 -11.83
CA PRO A 85 9.65 -4.07 -11.16
C PRO A 85 9.74 -5.20 -12.19
N ARG A 86 10.49 -6.28 -11.87
CA ARG A 86 10.67 -7.44 -12.77
C ARG A 86 9.34 -8.10 -13.16
N LYS A 87 8.36 -8.02 -12.27
CA LYS A 87 6.97 -8.39 -12.50
C LYS A 87 6.12 -7.21 -12.05
N LEU A 88 5.20 -6.77 -12.91
CA LEU A 88 4.27 -5.71 -12.55
C LEU A 88 3.31 -6.26 -11.50
N ASP A 89 3.40 -5.74 -10.29
CA ASP A 89 2.62 -6.13 -9.13
C ASP A 89 1.55 -5.07 -8.81
N SER A 90 0.81 -5.29 -7.73
CA SER A 90 -0.25 -4.37 -7.32
C SER A 90 0.24 -3.02 -6.80
N LYS A 91 1.56 -2.79 -6.69
CA LYS A 91 2.11 -1.50 -6.23
C LYS A 91 2.09 -0.43 -7.31
N VAL A 92 2.04 -0.84 -8.57
CA VAL A 92 1.94 0.07 -9.73
C VAL A 92 0.50 0.26 -10.21
N ASP A 93 -0.44 -0.44 -9.59
CA ASP A 93 -1.85 -0.46 -9.95
C ASP A 93 -2.62 0.64 -9.20
N TRP A 94 -3.29 1.50 -9.97
CA TRP A 94 -4.09 2.59 -9.47
C TRP A 94 -5.53 2.44 -9.93
N GLU A 95 -6.46 2.48 -8.99
CA GLU A 95 -7.91 2.52 -9.22
C GLU A 95 -8.35 3.98 -9.20
N PRO A 96 -8.68 4.59 -10.36
CA PRO A 96 -9.17 5.95 -10.38
C PRO A 96 -10.63 5.97 -9.95
N ILE A 97 -10.97 6.86 -9.00
CA ILE A 97 -12.31 7.06 -8.48
C ILE A 97 -12.73 8.49 -8.81
N ARG A 98 -13.83 8.64 -9.55
CA ARG A 98 -14.33 9.96 -9.97
C ARG A 98 -14.92 10.71 -8.79
N ASP A 99 -14.55 11.98 -8.66
CA ASP A 99 -15.03 12.90 -7.65
C ASP A 99 -15.34 14.26 -8.31
N GLY A 100 -16.58 14.39 -8.82
CA GLY A 100 -16.97 15.52 -9.67
C GLY A 100 -16.13 15.60 -10.95
N PHE A 101 -15.38 16.71 -11.09
CA PHE A 101 -14.44 16.97 -12.18
C PHE A 101 -13.01 16.49 -11.90
N GLN A 102 -12.75 16.03 -10.68
CA GLN A 102 -11.46 15.53 -10.24
C GLN A 102 -11.52 14.00 -10.06
N VAL A 103 -10.36 13.42 -9.79
CA VAL A 103 -10.22 12.01 -9.46
C VAL A 103 -9.38 11.82 -8.21
N ARG A 104 -9.70 10.77 -7.48
CA ARG A 104 -8.84 10.18 -6.45
C ARG A 104 -8.20 8.94 -7.04
N LEU A 105 -6.88 8.82 -6.96
CA LEU A 105 -6.15 7.64 -7.45
C LEU A 105 -5.87 6.73 -6.26
N LYS A 106 -6.60 5.63 -6.17
CA LYS A 106 -6.57 4.72 -5.03
C LYS A 106 -5.60 3.56 -5.31
N THR A 107 -4.78 3.21 -4.35
CA THR A 107 -3.93 2.01 -4.40
C THR A 107 -4.76 0.77 -4.11
N ARG A 108 -4.24 -0.41 -4.46
CA ARG A 108 -4.88 -1.69 -4.11
C ARG A 108 -5.21 -1.84 -2.62
N TYR A 109 -4.41 -1.21 -1.76
CA TYR A 109 -4.53 -1.27 -0.30
C TYR A 109 -5.41 -0.16 0.30
N GLY A 110 -6.07 0.66 -0.53
CA GLY A 110 -7.04 1.65 -0.08
C GLY A 110 -6.50 3.05 0.24
N ASN A 111 -5.20 3.28 0.05
CA ASN A 111 -4.60 4.62 0.19
C ASN A 111 -4.82 5.44 -1.08
N TYR A 112 -4.68 6.76 -1.01
CA TYR A 112 -4.85 7.65 -2.16
C TYR A 112 -3.57 8.40 -2.48
N LEU A 113 -3.29 8.59 -3.77
CA LEU A 113 -2.20 9.46 -4.23
C LEU A 113 -2.41 10.88 -3.70
N ARG A 114 -1.43 11.42 -3.00
CA ARG A 114 -1.50 12.70 -2.29
C ARG A 114 -0.33 13.60 -2.69
N ALA A 115 -0.67 14.83 -3.07
CA ALA A 115 0.27 15.90 -3.36
C ALA A 115 0.52 16.76 -2.11
N ASN A 116 1.72 16.69 -1.53
CA ASN A 116 2.02 17.37 -0.27
C ASN A 116 2.39 18.85 -0.44
N GLY A 117 1.69 19.71 0.30
CA GLY A 117 2.07 21.11 0.52
C GLY A 117 3.03 21.29 1.69
N GLY A 118 3.04 22.48 2.29
CA GLY A 118 3.74 22.74 3.54
C GLY A 118 5.23 23.09 3.40
N LEU A 119 6.05 22.65 4.37
CA LEU A 119 7.47 22.96 4.48
C LEU A 119 8.36 21.86 3.88
N PRO A 120 9.53 22.19 3.30
CA PRO A 120 10.53 21.19 2.91
C PRO A 120 10.97 20.33 4.11
N PRO A 121 11.30 19.02 3.92
CA PRO A 121 11.33 18.29 2.64
C PRO A 121 9.97 17.74 2.21
N TRP A 122 8.91 17.94 3.01
CA TRP A 122 7.56 17.45 2.69
C TRP A 122 6.91 18.21 1.54
N ARG A 123 7.18 19.51 1.43
CA ARG A 123 6.72 20.35 0.32
C ARG A 123 7.09 19.74 -1.02
N ASN A 124 6.12 19.71 -1.93
CA ASN A 124 6.25 19.19 -3.30
C ASN A 124 6.53 17.68 -3.41
N SER A 125 6.53 16.94 -2.29
CA SER A 125 6.62 15.48 -2.34
C SER A 125 5.28 14.85 -2.73
N ILE A 126 5.36 13.65 -3.27
CA ILE A 126 4.20 12.82 -3.59
C ILE A 126 4.22 11.60 -2.69
N THR A 127 3.10 11.35 -2.03
CA THR A 127 2.93 10.22 -1.12
C THR A 127 1.61 9.52 -1.41
N HIS A 128 1.36 8.38 -0.79
CA HIS A 128 0.02 7.85 -0.69
C HIS A 128 -0.41 7.69 0.77
N ASP A 129 -1.64 8.10 1.07
CA ASP A 129 -2.18 8.14 2.43
C ASP A 129 -3.71 8.22 2.41
N ILE A 130 -4.33 8.09 3.58
CA ILE A 130 -5.72 8.48 3.83
C ILE A 130 -5.69 9.76 4.69
N PRO A 131 -5.75 10.96 4.09
CA PRO A 131 -5.60 12.20 4.83
C PRO A 131 -6.75 12.43 5.81
N HIS A 132 -6.41 12.59 7.08
CA HIS A 132 -7.36 13.04 8.12
C HIS A 132 -7.61 14.55 8.01
N ARG A 133 -6.54 15.31 7.75
CA ARG A 133 -6.54 16.75 7.44
C ARG A 133 -6.08 16.95 6.00
N HIS A 134 -6.48 18.06 5.37
CA HIS A 134 -6.14 18.38 3.98
C HIS A 134 -6.64 17.35 2.96
N LYS A 135 -7.95 17.02 3.05
CA LYS A 135 -8.61 16.03 2.18
C LYS A 135 -8.52 16.38 0.70
N ASP A 136 -8.38 17.65 0.36
CA ASP A 136 -8.30 18.08 -1.04
C ASP A 136 -6.95 17.71 -1.69
N TRP A 137 -5.93 17.35 -0.91
CA TRP A 137 -4.60 17.01 -1.44
C TRP A 137 -4.55 15.67 -2.18
N ILE A 138 -5.61 14.86 -2.08
CA ILE A 138 -5.76 13.61 -2.86
C ILE A 138 -6.61 13.79 -4.11
N LEU A 139 -7.08 15.01 -4.38
CA LEU A 139 -7.85 15.34 -5.56
C LEU A 139 -6.90 15.76 -6.68
N TRP A 140 -7.08 15.11 -7.84
CA TRP A 140 -6.29 15.34 -9.03
C TRP A 140 -7.20 15.67 -10.20
N GLU A 141 -6.87 16.71 -10.95
CA GLU A 141 -7.48 16.99 -12.24
C GLU A 141 -6.69 16.27 -13.34
N VAL A 142 -7.41 15.69 -14.30
CA VAL A 142 -6.82 14.90 -15.38
C VAL A 142 -6.85 15.71 -16.66
N ASP A 143 -5.66 16.19 -17.06
CA ASP A 143 -5.46 16.86 -18.34
C ASP A 143 -5.09 15.81 -19.40
N ILE A 144 -5.97 15.55 -20.36
CA ILE A 144 -5.66 14.64 -21.47
C ILE A 144 -4.77 15.36 -22.48
N VAL A 145 -3.56 14.84 -22.70
CA VAL A 145 -2.59 15.39 -23.66
C VAL A 145 -2.68 14.70 -25.02
N GLU A 146 -2.93 13.40 -25.00
CA GLU A 146 -3.03 12.58 -26.21
C GLU A 146 -4.19 11.62 -26.08
N LEU A 147 -5.05 11.59 -27.10
CA LEU A 147 -6.15 10.63 -27.18
C LEU A 147 -5.67 9.32 -27.79
N ARG A 148 -6.29 8.21 -27.39
CA ARG A 148 -6.08 6.93 -28.05
C ARG A 148 -6.74 6.97 -29.44
N PRO A 149 -6.10 6.37 -30.46
CA PRO A 149 -6.78 6.13 -31.73
C PRO A 149 -8.05 5.33 -31.46
N GLU A 150 -9.18 5.78 -32.01
CA GLU A 150 -10.40 5.00 -31.98
C GLU A 150 -10.12 3.71 -32.77
N GLN A 151 -10.19 2.57 -32.09
CA GLN A 151 -10.03 1.28 -32.76
C GLN A 151 -11.16 1.20 -33.79
N PRO A 152 -10.87 0.94 -35.08
CA PRO A 152 -11.91 0.77 -36.08
C PRO A 152 -12.93 -0.24 -35.54
N PRO A 153 -14.24 -0.06 -35.79
CA PRO A 153 -15.23 -1.06 -35.44
C PRO A 153 -14.72 -2.44 -35.88
N PRO A 154 -14.91 -3.51 -35.09
CA PRO A 154 -14.59 -4.84 -35.56
C PRO A 154 -15.27 -4.99 -36.91
N GLN A 155 -14.49 -5.06 -37.97
CA GLN A 155 -15.05 -5.35 -39.28
C GLN A 155 -15.72 -6.69 -39.10
N LEU A 156 -17.05 -6.70 -39.07
CA LEU A 156 -17.86 -7.91 -39.20
C LEU A 156 -17.24 -8.67 -40.36
N ALA A 157 -16.60 -9.80 -40.04
CA ALA A 157 -15.96 -10.63 -41.02
C ALA A 157 -16.95 -10.84 -42.16
N SER A 158 -16.68 -10.25 -43.31
CA SER A 158 -17.39 -10.55 -44.53
C SER A 158 -17.28 -12.07 -44.74
N PRO A 159 -18.39 -12.80 -44.96
CA PRO A 159 -18.33 -14.26 -45.07
C PRO A 159 -17.38 -14.64 -46.21
N LEU A 160 -16.38 -15.46 -45.90
CA LEU A 160 -15.58 -16.14 -46.92
C LEU A 160 -16.52 -16.94 -47.83
N PRO A 161 -16.40 -16.86 -49.16
CA PRO A 161 -17.19 -17.71 -50.04
C PRO A 161 -16.70 -19.15 -49.93
N VAL A 162 -17.61 -20.04 -49.54
CA VAL A 162 -17.44 -21.50 -49.60
C VAL A 162 -17.41 -21.94 -51.06
N ARG A 163 -16.31 -22.56 -51.49
CA ARG A 163 -16.22 -23.46 -52.66
C ARG A 163 -15.18 -24.54 -52.29
N SER A 164 -15.60 -25.71 -51.84
CA SER A 164 -15.88 -26.93 -52.64
C SER A 164 -14.64 -27.48 -53.36
N ASP A 165 -13.93 -28.32 -52.63
CA ASP A 165 -13.32 -29.61 -52.98
C ASP A 165 -12.82 -29.87 -54.40
N SER A 166 -11.52 -30.18 -54.53
CA SER A 166 -11.00 -31.17 -55.49
C SER A 166 -9.61 -31.65 -55.03
N LEU A 167 -9.51 -32.97 -54.98
CA LEU A 167 -8.49 -33.83 -54.40
C LEU A 167 -7.19 -33.88 -55.21
N SER A 168 -6.06 -34.07 -54.54
CA SER A 168 -5.07 -35.09 -54.95
C SER A 168 -4.09 -35.39 -53.82
N GLU A 169 -4.12 -36.65 -53.39
CA GLU A 169 -3.28 -37.30 -52.37
C GLU A 169 -1.79 -37.33 -52.74
N SER A 170 -0.94 -37.28 -51.70
CA SER A 170 0.07 -38.32 -51.47
C SER A 170 0.74 -38.13 -50.10
N GLU A 171 0.27 -38.89 -49.12
CA GLU A 171 1.02 -39.35 -47.92
C GLU A 171 1.72 -40.69 -48.29
N PRO A 172 2.50 -41.38 -47.42
CA PRO A 172 2.81 -41.10 -46.01
C PRO A 172 4.30 -41.24 -45.65
N SER A 173 4.67 -40.85 -44.43
CA SER A 173 5.34 -41.75 -43.46
C SER A 173 5.78 -40.99 -42.19
N SER A 174 5.10 -41.27 -41.07
CA SER A 174 5.66 -41.11 -39.71
C SER A 174 6.31 -42.43 -39.27
N PRO A 175 7.31 -42.40 -38.37
CA PRO A 175 7.05 -42.77 -36.96
C PRO A 175 7.86 -41.93 -35.94
N SER A 176 7.29 -41.42 -34.84
CA SER A 176 7.23 -42.02 -33.48
C SER A 176 8.23 -41.43 -32.44
N PHE A 177 7.68 -40.85 -31.36
CA PHE A 177 8.14 -40.65 -29.96
C PHE A 177 9.56 -40.06 -29.69
N HIS A 178 9.78 -39.06 -28.80
CA HIS A 178 9.78 -39.19 -27.33
C HIS A 178 9.88 -37.82 -26.61
N LEU A 179 9.19 -37.67 -25.48
CA LEU A 179 9.44 -36.67 -24.44
C LEU A 179 10.78 -36.93 -23.74
N ARG A 180 11.65 -35.92 -23.62
CA ARG A 180 12.70 -35.84 -22.58
C ARG A 180 13.23 -34.40 -22.39
N THR A 181 13.11 -33.93 -21.15
CA THR A 181 13.78 -32.78 -20.51
C THR A 181 15.30 -32.74 -20.72
N PRO A 182 15.93 -31.56 -20.62
CA PRO A 182 17.28 -31.43 -20.07
C PRO A 182 17.23 -30.99 -18.60
N ARG A 183 17.90 -31.80 -17.77
CA ARG A 183 18.34 -31.48 -16.41
C ARG A 183 19.62 -30.64 -16.46
N SER A 184 19.68 -29.66 -15.56
CA SER A 184 20.84 -29.20 -14.77
C SER A 184 22.25 -29.24 -15.38
N SER A 185 22.92 -28.09 -15.38
CA SER A 185 24.32 -28.00 -14.99
C SER A 185 24.42 -27.32 -13.62
N LYS A 186 25.02 -28.08 -12.70
CA LYS A 186 25.43 -27.75 -11.34
C LYS A 186 26.93 -27.47 -11.38
N LEU A 187 27.40 -26.46 -10.64
CA LEU A 187 28.57 -26.46 -9.72
C LEU A 187 28.69 -25.02 -9.19
N GLU A 188 28.32 -24.75 -7.94
CA GLU A 188 29.15 -24.93 -6.71
C GLU A 188 30.38 -24.01 -6.76
N SER A 189 30.53 -23.06 -5.85
CA SER A 189 31.20 -23.25 -4.55
C SER A 189 31.74 -21.86 -4.15
N SER A 190 31.88 -21.40 -2.91
CA SER A 190 31.42 -21.80 -1.58
C SER A 190 31.64 -20.57 -0.67
N ASP A 191 31.00 -20.58 0.50
CA ASP A 191 31.55 -20.18 1.81
C ASP A 191 32.20 -18.78 1.99
N SER A 192 31.95 -18.02 3.04
CA SER A 192 31.49 -18.39 4.38
C SER A 192 31.42 -17.14 5.27
N VAL A 193 30.71 -17.30 6.40
CA VAL A 193 30.91 -16.62 7.69
C VAL A 193 30.53 -15.14 7.80
N GLY A 194 29.63 -14.85 8.76
CA GLY A 194 29.54 -13.52 9.33
C GLY A 194 28.21 -13.23 10.03
N GLY A 195 27.87 -13.99 11.07
CA GLY A 195 26.83 -13.58 12.00
C GLY A 195 27.21 -12.23 12.64
N THR A 196 26.37 -11.23 12.43
CA THR A 196 26.33 -10.05 13.30
C THR A 196 24.93 -9.99 13.89
N SER A 197 24.85 -10.34 15.18
CA SER A 197 23.72 -10.04 16.05
C SER A 197 23.55 -8.52 16.08
N ALA A 198 22.77 -7.99 15.14
CA ALA A 198 22.30 -6.63 15.20
C ALA A 198 21.41 -6.53 16.44
N LYS A 199 21.92 -5.80 17.45
CA LYS A 199 21.22 -5.45 18.68
C LYS A 199 19.76 -5.13 18.34
N SER A 200 18.81 -5.83 18.96
CA SER A 200 17.39 -5.58 18.74
C SER A 200 17.08 -4.12 19.06
N GLU A 201 16.91 -3.34 18.00
CA GLU A 201 16.32 -2.01 18.05
C GLU A 201 14.86 -2.24 18.47
N GLY A 202 14.57 -2.12 19.77
CA GLY A 202 13.25 -2.45 20.33
C GLY A 202 12.11 -1.68 19.66
N ARG A 203 10.87 -2.10 19.89
CA ARG A 203 9.68 -1.37 19.43
C ARG A 203 9.32 -0.25 20.40
N VAL A 204 8.71 0.82 19.91
CA VAL A 204 8.10 1.83 20.78
C VAL A 204 6.69 1.36 21.16
N ILE A 205 6.38 1.36 22.46
CA ILE A 205 5.03 1.10 22.99
C ILE A 205 4.47 2.43 23.46
N TYR A 206 3.38 2.88 22.83
CA TYR A 206 2.52 3.93 23.36
C TYR A 206 1.47 3.29 24.23
N TYR A 207 1.22 3.83 25.41
CA TYR A 207 0.19 3.31 26.30
C TYR A 207 -0.72 4.42 26.81
N ASN A 208 -1.99 4.07 27.02
CA ASN A 208 -2.95 4.90 27.73
C ASN A 208 -3.56 4.07 28.86
N VAL A 209 -3.69 4.66 30.04
CA VAL A 209 -4.37 4.04 31.18
C VAL A 209 -5.84 4.42 31.13
N VAL A 210 -6.74 3.43 31.22
CA VAL A 210 -8.19 3.67 31.29
C VAL A 210 -8.58 3.98 32.72
N GLU A 211 -9.09 5.19 32.95
CA GLU A 211 -9.71 5.57 34.22
C GLU A 211 -11.09 4.89 34.37
N ASP A 212 -11.60 4.82 35.61
CA ASP A 212 -12.81 4.04 35.99
C ASP A 212 -14.13 4.52 35.35
N ASP A 213 -14.09 5.60 34.57
CA ASP A 213 -15.21 6.16 33.80
C ASP A 213 -15.11 5.92 32.28
N GLY A 214 -14.07 5.22 31.80
CA GLY A 214 -13.87 4.89 30.39
C GLY A 214 -13.49 6.09 29.51
N LYS A 215 -13.17 7.24 30.11
CA LYS A 215 -12.77 8.43 29.37
C LYS A 215 -11.25 8.44 29.19
N ILE A 216 -10.82 8.47 27.93
CA ILE A 216 -9.42 8.71 27.58
C ILE A 216 -9.22 10.23 27.66
N GLU A 217 -8.32 10.72 28.51
CA GLU A 217 -7.96 12.15 28.53
C GLU A 217 -7.30 12.54 27.20
N GLU A 218 -8.10 13.00 26.22
CA GLU A 218 -7.60 13.57 24.97
C GLU A 218 -6.91 14.92 25.26
N GLY A 219 -5.58 14.92 25.38
CA GLY A 219 -4.82 16.18 25.50
C GLY A 219 -3.43 16.12 26.11
N ARG A 220 -3.00 15.01 26.70
CA ARG A 220 -1.60 14.80 27.13
C ARG A 220 -0.83 14.01 26.07
N GLU A 221 0.47 14.28 25.92
CA GLU A 221 1.36 13.43 25.12
C GLU A 221 1.20 11.97 25.58
N GLU A 222 0.81 11.07 24.66
CA GLU A 222 0.68 9.64 24.97
C GLU A 222 2.02 9.13 25.50
N PRO A 223 2.11 8.68 26.77
CA PRO A 223 3.36 8.20 27.32
C PRO A 223 3.83 6.98 26.53
N SER A 224 5.15 6.89 26.35
CA SER A 224 5.75 5.82 25.54
C SER A 224 7.12 5.40 26.06
N PHE A 225 7.47 4.15 25.80
CA PHE A 225 8.78 3.61 26.12
C PHE A 225 9.27 2.66 25.03
N LEU A 226 10.58 2.42 25.02
CA LEU A 226 11.22 1.42 24.17
C LEU A 226 11.12 0.04 24.82
N PHE A 227 10.59 -0.94 24.08
CA PHE A 227 10.41 -2.32 24.50
C PHE A 227 11.17 -3.28 23.58
N LYS A 228 12.08 -4.07 24.15
CA LYS A 228 12.93 -5.01 23.38
C LYS A 228 12.46 -6.46 23.44
N GLY A 229 11.50 -6.75 24.30
CA GLY A 229 10.93 -8.08 24.45
C GLY A 229 9.95 -8.42 23.35
N HIS A 230 9.47 -9.66 23.40
CA HIS A 230 8.35 -10.16 22.61
C HIS A 230 7.29 -10.84 23.48
N GLY A 231 7.62 -11.18 24.74
CA GLY A 231 6.69 -11.80 25.66
C GLY A 231 5.62 -10.82 26.15
N LEU A 232 4.38 -11.28 26.24
CA LEU A 232 3.29 -10.51 26.85
C LEU A 232 3.51 -10.30 28.35
N GLU A 233 4.07 -11.29 29.05
CA GLU A 233 4.40 -11.18 30.49
C GLU A 233 5.45 -10.09 30.74
N GLU A 234 6.52 -10.05 29.94
CA GLU A 234 7.57 -9.02 30.02
C GLU A 234 7.02 -7.61 29.77
N LEU A 235 6.10 -7.49 28.81
CA LEU A 235 5.43 -6.22 28.51
C LEU A 235 4.52 -5.79 29.66
N THR A 236 3.78 -6.74 30.25
CA THR A 236 2.87 -6.48 31.37
C THR A 236 3.65 -5.98 32.58
N ALA A 237 4.72 -6.69 32.97
CA ALA A 237 5.59 -6.29 34.08
C ALA A 237 6.18 -4.88 33.87
N LYS A 238 6.58 -4.54 32.63
CA LYS A 238 7.08 -3.20 32.32
C LYS A 238 5.98 -2.13 32.40
N LEU A 239 4.76 -2.44 31.97
CA LEU A 239 3.63 -1.52 32.09
C LEU A 239 3.25 -1.28 33.56
N GLU A 240 3.32 -2.29 34.41
CA GLU A 240 3.12 -2.15 35.86
C GLU A 240 4.21 -1.26 36.48
N GLU A 241 5.48 -1.42 36.09
CA GLU A 241 6.59 -0.56 36.54
C GLU A 241 6.38 0.91 36.13
N GLU A 242 6.01 1.16 34.86
CA GLU A 242 5.85 2.51 34.31
C GLU A 242 4.59 3.22 34.83
N THR A 243 3.51 2.48 35.07
CA THR A 243 2.22 3.05 35.52
C THR A 243 2.07 3.05 37.04
N GLY A 244 2.85 2.24 37.77
CA GLY A 244 2.70 2.03 39.21
C GLY A 244 1.41 1.29 39.59
N LEU A 245 0.74 0.65 38.63
CA LEU A 245 -0.48 -0.12 38.84
C LEU A 245 -0.13 -1.60 39.04
N GLU A 246 -0.88 -2.27 39.91
CA GLU A 246 -0.80 -3.71 40.13
C GLU A 246 -1.97 -4.40 39.43
N ASP A 247 -1.73 -5.59 38.85
CA ASP A 247 -2.76 -6.43 38.21
C ASP A 247 -3.47 -5.69 37.07
N VAL A 248 -2.76 -5.55 35.95
CA VAL A 248 -3.25 -4.83 34.76
C VAL A 248 -3.55 -5.77 33.59
N ILE A 249 -4.62 -5.45 32.87
CA ILE A 249 -5.00 -6.12 31.62
C ILE A 249 -4.48 -5.28 30.46
N VAL A 250 -3.54 -5.86 29.70
CA VAL A 250 -2.96 -5.26 28.50
C VAL A 250 -3.92 -5.45 27.32
N CYS A 251 -4.48 -4.37 26.80
CA CYS A 251 -5.44 -4.39 25.72
C CYS A 251 -4.91 -3.72 24.44
N SER A 252 -5.40 -4.17 23.29
CA SER A 252 -5.29 -3.46 22.01
C SER A 252 -6.58 -2.74 21.69
N HIS A 253 -6.48 -1.52 21.16
CA HIS A 253 -7.64 -0.72 20.77
C HIS A 253 -7.89 -0.83 19.26
N ASN A 254 -9.06 -1.34 18.87
CA ASN A 254 -9.46 -1.38 17.48
C ASN A 254 -10.05 -0.02 17.07
N ARG A 255 -9.27 0.76 16.33
CA ARG A 255 -9.65 2.10 15.86
C ARG A 255 -10.85 2.14 14.90
N LEU A 256 -11.30 1.00 14.39
CA LEU A 256 -12.46 0.92 13.49
C LEU A 256 -13.80 0.87 14.23
N ASN A 257 -13.83 0.31 15.45
CA ASN A 257 -15.07 0.13 16.22
C ASN A 257 -15.01 0.63 17.67
N GLY A 258 -13.85 1.14 18.11
CA GLY A 258 -13.65 1.64 19.47
C GLY A 258 -13.55 0.55 20.54
N LYS A 259 -13.57 -0.75 20.16
CA LYS A 259 -13.55 -1.85 21.12
C LYS A 259 -12.13 -2.17 21.57
N LEU A 260 -12.00 -2.48 22.86
CA LEU A 260 -10.78 -2.96 23.49
C LEU A 260 -10.75 -4.49 23.44
N TYR A 261 -9.60 -5.05 23.11
CA TYR A 261 -9.37 -6.48 23.02
C TYR A 261 -8.15 -6.86 23.87
N PRO A 262 -8.29 -7.69 24.91
CA PRO A 262 -7.17 -8.10 25.75
C PRO A 262 -6.16 -8.91 24.91
N LEU A 263 -4.89 -8.55 25.01
CA LEU A 263 -3.82 -9.33 24.42
C LEU A 263 -3.69 -10.63 25.22
N ARG A 264 -3.67 -11.76 24.50
CA ARG A 264 -3.52 -13.12 25.07
C ARG A 264 -2.34 -13.89 24.51
N LEU A 265 -1.69 -13.30 23.50
CA LEU A 265 -0.57 -13.89 22.78
C LEU A 265 0.62 -12.94 22.90
N ASP A 266 1.80 -13.51 22.75
CA ASP A 266 3.03 -12.75 22.63
C ASP A 266 2.99 -11.78 21.45
N LEU A 267 3.78 -10.73 21.59
CA LEU A 267 3.86 -9.65 20.62
C LEU A 267 4.47 -10.19 19.31
N PRO A 268 3.99 -9.74 18.14
CA PRO A 268 4.54 -10.16 16.86
C PRO A 268 6.06 -9.91 16.81
N PRO A 269 6.89 -10.80 16.21
CA PRO A 269 8.36 -10.73 16.27
C PRO A 269 8.98 -9.55 15.47
N ASN A 270 8.18 -8.58 15.04
CA ASN A 270 8.63 -7.36 14.37
C ASN A 270 8.89 -6.24 15.38
N ASN A 271 9.63 -5.20 15.00
CA ASN A 271 9.84 -4.03 15.86
C ASN A 271 8.81 -2.92 15.61
N ALA A 272 7.61 -3.28 15.15
CA ALA A 272 6.58 -2.30 14.85
C ALA A 272 6.08 -1.63 16.13
N THR A 273 5.93 -0.30 16.07
CA THR A 273 5.33 0.49 17.14
C THR A 273 3.91 0.00 17.43
N MET A 274 3.56 -0.10 18.71
CA MET A 274 2.23 -0.53 19.14
C MET A 274 1.58 0.51 20.06
N HIS A 275 0.26 0.63 19.94
CA HIS A 275 -0.57 1.38 20.88
C HIS A 275 -1.32 0.38 21.76
N ILE A 276 -1.15 0.52 23.05
CA ILE A 276 -1.68 -0.36 24.08
C ILE A 276 -2.57 0.43 25.01
N VAL A 277 -3.58 -0.23 25.52
CA VAL A 277 -4.47 0.32 26.52
C VAL A 277 -4.32 -0.53 27.77
N VAL A 278 -3.90 0.10 28.86
CA VAL A 278 -3.73 -0.53 30.17
C VAL A 278 -5.03 -0.37 30.93
N VAL A 279 -5.67 -1.49 31.27
CA VAL A 279 -6.92 -1.50 32.03
C VAL A 279 -6.62 -2.12 33.40
N PRO A 280 -6.74 -1.38 34.51
CA PRO A 280 -6.61 -1.98 35.84
C PRO A 280 -7.65 -3.09 36.02
N SER A 281 -7.28 -4.25 36.58
CA SER A 281 -8.22 -5.36 36.84
C SER A 281 -9.38 -4.96 37.78
N SER A 282 -9.20 -3.89 38.56
CA SER A 282 -10.24 -3.30 39.42
C SER A 282 -11.25 -2.40 38.69
N SER A 283 -10.98 -2.00 37.44
CA SER A 283 -11.83 -1.11 36.65
C SER A 283 -13.14 -1.77 36.24
N LYS A 284 -14.23 -1.00 36.10
CA LYS A 284 -15.51 -1.50 35.57
C LYS A 284 -15.36 -2.16 34.19
N VAL A 285 -14.47 -1.63 33.35
CA VAL A 285 -14.20 -2.15 31.99
C VAL A 285 -13.55 -3.53 32.04
N ALA A 286 -12.80 -3.85 33.10
CA ALA A 286 -12.18 -5.16 33.27
C ALA A 286 -13.20 -6.29 33.45
N ARG A 287 -14.40 -5.99 33.96
CA ARG A 287 -15.47 -6.98 34.16
C ARG A 287 -15.99 -7.56 32.84
N ASP A 288 -15.94 -6.79 31.76
CA ASP A 288 -16.33 -7.25 30.43
C ASP A 288 -15.33 -8.26 29.83
N PHE A 289 -14.14 -8.37 30.42
CA PHE A 289 -13.12 -9.34 30.02
C PHE A 289 -13.12 -10.61 30.87
N ALA A 290 -13.86 -10.64 31.98
CA ALA A 290 -14.01 -11.82 32.81
C ALA A 290 -14.92 -12.86 32.10
N PRO A 291 -14.58 -14.16 32.14
CA PRO A 291 -15.48 -15.19 31.64
C PRO A 291 -16.78 -15.15 32.46
N GLU A 292 -17.93 -15.14 31.78
CA GLU A 292 -19.24 -15.23 32.43
C GLU A 292 -19.24 -16.43 33.39
N ALA A 293 -19.36 -16.14 34.69
CA ALA A 293 -19.52 -17.18 35.69
C ALA A 293 -20.85 -17.87 35.40
N ASN A 294 -20.77 -19.11 34.91
CA ASN A 294 -21.92 -19.99 34.75
C ASN A 294 -22.74 -20.00 36.04
N THR A 295 -23.85 -19.26 36.03
CA THR A 295 -24.86 -19.32 37.09
C THR A 295 -25.58 -20.65 36.91
N SER A 296 -25.06 -21.67 37.60
CA SER A 296 -25.78 -22.92 37.80
C SER A 296 -26.95 -22.62 38.74
N THR A 297 -28.17 -22.70 38.19
CA THR A 297 -29.40 -22.83 38.99
C THR A 297 -30.14 -24.06 38.50
#